data_AF-A0A0Q6KUF3-F1
#
_entry.id   AF-A0A0Q6KUF3-F1
#
_cell.length_a   1.000
_cell.length_b   1.000
_cell.length_c   1.000
_cell.angle_alpha   90.00
_cell.angle_beta   90.00
_cell.angle_gamma   90.00
#
_symmetry.space_group_name_H-M   'P 1'
#
loop_
_entity.id
_entity.type
_entity.pdbx_description
1 polymer ?
#
loop_
_entity_poly.entity_id
_entity_poly.type
_entity_poly.pdbx_seq_one_letter_code
_entity_poly.pdbx_strand_id
1 'polypeptide(L)'
;MNRRNAQGQIDPAADAALLLRRIGFATLAVALPLASLVSRRAAVVLAPIGVVLLVIAALIEAPGWFTQTLKREVLSRPGLILMGLVGWAMLSLVWSPYTFSATEKASHLLFAVALGFLGSAALPERMRASNLNLAALGTALAAAFALALVIIAALRQDDTLAGSVERGISVILIMAWPALAWLLSRERGLSALGLALIVGLLALTRFEEGEAVAVICGAVAFGAVSANRRKGAHMIALVVALLMLLAPILPFLLIPIVSMLPDSGGDASRVLGVWADVVGRDPVKLFTGHGLDTVLRSRVTGMLPNATPTTLLFETWYELGIVGAATASACLYFAIRAAGHMPGALAAGGVAAYVTAFALTALGFATLQPWWLFTLVAVALMFTAIARGQYRTERPIAPLTTAESKRPRAPVVVSPQTAQD
;
A
#
# COMPACT_ATOMS: atom_id res chain seq x y z
N MET A 1 -3.45 -22.05 47.68
CA MET A 1 -4.18 -22.76 46.61
C MET A 1 -5.53 -22.06 46.44
N ASN A 2 -5.57 -20.94 45.71
CA ASN A 2 -6.80 -20.18 45.42
C ASN A 2 -7.18 -20.41 43.97
N ARG A 3 -8.10 -21.35 43.73
CA ARG A 3 -8.79 -21.49 42.45
C ARG A 3 -9.67 -20.25 42.26
N ARG A 4 -9.17 -19.25 41.53
CA ARG A 4 -10.04 -18.26 40.89
C ARG A 4 -10.90 -19.02 39.88
N ASN A 5 -12.20 -19.06 40.15
CA ASN A 5 -13.19 -19.72 39.31
C ASN A 5 -13.10 -19.19 37.88
N ALA A 6 -12.86 -20.13 36.97
CA ALA A 6 -12.88 -19.98 35.53
C ALA A 6 -14.33 -19.92 35.03
N GLN A 7 -15.00 -18.80 35.30
CA GLN A 7 -16.18 -18.37 34.55
C GLN A 7 -15.88 -16.96 34.09
N GLY A 8 -15.19 -16.84 32.96
CA GLY A 8 -15.01 -15.57 32.27
C GLY A 8 -16.39 -15.04 31.93
N GLN A 9 -16.76 -13.91 32.51
CA GLN A 9 -17.93 -13.14 32.15
C GLN A 9 -17.86 -12.91 30.62
N ILE A 10 -18.73 -13.59 29.88
CA ILE A 10 -18.82 -13.45 28.43
C ILE A 10 -19.28 -12.02 28.19
N ASP A 11 -18.41 -11.19 27.66
CA ASP A 11 -18.75 -9.84 27.23
C ASP A 11 -19.20 -9.90 25.76
N PRO A 12 -20.52 -9.89 25.49
CA PRO A 12 -21.02 -10.01 24.13
C PRO A 12 -20.57 -8.85 23.24
N ALA A 13 -20.26 -7.68 23.80
CA ALA A 13 -19.77 -6.54 23.03
C ALA A 13 -18.33 -6.78 22.55
N ALA A 14 -17.47 -7.34 23.39
CA ALA A 14 -16.11 -7.70 23.02
C ALA A 14 -16.08 -8.80 21.94
N ASP A 15 -16.93 -9.81 22.05
CA ASP A 15 -17.03 -10.88 21.05
C ASP A 15 -17.55 -10.35 19.70
N ALA A 16 -18.56 -9.46 19.72
CA ALA A 16 -19.06 -8.79 18.53
C ALA A 16 -17.97 -7.94 17.86
N ALA A 17 -17.19 -7.19 18.63
CA ALA A 17 -16.08 -6.39 18.12
C ALA A 17 -15.00 -7.27 17.44
N LEU A 18 -14.68 -8.42 18.01
CA LEU A 18 -13.73 -9.38 17.41
C LEU A 18 -14.26 -9.95 16.09
N LEU A 19 -15.55 -10.29 16.01
CA LEU A 19 -16.18 -10.75 14.77
C LEU A 19 -16.18 -9.66 13.70
N LEU A 20 -16.63 -8.44 14.02
CA LEU A 20 -16.64 -7.31 13.12
C LEU A 20 -15.24 -7.01 12.57
N ARG A 21 -14.22 -7.05 13.43
CA ARG A 21 -12.82 -6.86 13.03
C ARG A 21 -12.35 -7.94 12.06
N ARG A 22 -12.69 -9.20 12.32
CA ARG A 22 -12.31 -10.32 11.45
C ARG A 22 -13.00 -10.21 10.09
N ILE A 23 -14.28 -9.87 10.08
CA ILE A 23 -15.05 -9.66 8.85
C ILE A 23 -14.47 -8.47 8.09
N GLY A 24 -14.30 -7.32 8.72
CA GLY A 24 -13.73 -6.13 8.08
C GLY A 24 -12.35 -6.39 7.47
N PHE A 25 -11.47 -7.10 8.19
CA PHE A 25 -10.17 -7.49 7.63
C PHE A 25 -10.29 -8.52 6.50
N ALA A 26 -11.16 -9.52 6.63
CA ALA A 26 -11.40 -10.50 5.56
C ALA A 26 -11.98 -9.85 4.30
N THR A 27 -12.83 -8.83 4.45
CA THR A 27 -13.35 -8.04 3.34
C THR A 27 -12.21 -7.35 2.58
N LEU A 28 -11.27 -6.73 3.29
CA LEU A 28 -10.12 -6.06 2.66
C LEU A 28 -9.10 -7.04 2.07
N ALA A 29 -8.83 -8.15 2.76
CA ALA A 29 -7.74 -9.07 2.43
C ALA A 29 -8.14 -10.18 1.43
N VAL A 30 -9.41 -10.56 1.39
CA VAL A 30 -9.92 -11.68 0.60
C VAL A 30 -11.00 -11.24 -0.37
N ALA A 31 -12.06 -10.58 0.11
CA ALA A 31 -13.19 -10.24 -0.74
C ALA A 31 -12.82 -9.18 -1.80
N LEU A 32 -12.02 -8.18 -1.43
CA LEU A 32 -11.60 -7.11 -2.32
C LEU A 32 -10.86 -7.62 -3.58
N PRO A 33 -9.76 -8.40 -3.48
CA PRO A 33 -9.05 -8.86 -4.67
C PRO A 33 -9.90 -9.81 -5.53
N LEU A 34 -10.71 -10.69 -4.92
CA LEU A 34 -11.60 -11.57 -5.66
C LEU A 34 -12.71 -10.79 -6.40
N ALA A 35 -13.39 -9.89 -5.70
CA ALA A 35 -14.47 -9.11 -6.28
C ALA A 35 -13.97 -8.13 -7.34
N SER A 36 -12.70 -7.69 -7.26
CA SER A 36 -12.10 -6.82 -8.27
C SER A 36 -11.97 -7.46 -9.66
N LEU A 37 -11.95 -8.81 -9.72
CA LEU A 37 -11.94 -9.56 -10.98
C LEU A 37 -13.31 -9.61 -11.66
N VAL A 38 -14.39 -9.42 -10.89
CA VAL A 38 -15.77 -9.52 -11.38
C VAL A 38 -16.43 -8.15 -11.51
N SER A 39 -16.04 -7.18 -10.68
CA SER A 39 -16.67 -5.86 -10.61
C SER A 39 -15.66 -4.72 -10.58
N ARG A 40 -15.81 -3.81 -11.54
CA ARG A 40 -15.04 -2.55 -11.64
C ARG A 40 -15.20 -1.62 -10.44
N ARG A 41 -16.27 -1.80 -9.66
CA ARG A 41 -16.59 -0.96 -8.49
C ARG A 41 -16.27 -1.64 -7.15
N ALA A 42 -15.75 -2.87 -7.17
CA ALA A 42 -15.51 -3.66 -5.97
C ALA A 42 -14.66 -2.93 -4.93
N ALA A 43 -13.52 -2.36 -5.32
CA ALA A 43 -12.64 -1.64 -4.39
C ALA A 43 -13.30 -0.38 -3.79
N VAL A 44 -14.09 0.33 -4.59
CA VAL A 44 -14.83 1.55 -4.16
C VAL A 44 -15.88 1.23 -3.11
N VAL A 45 -16.48 0.05 -3.15
CA VAL A 45 -17.54 -0.35 -2.22
C VAL A 45 -16.97 -1.12 -1.02
N LEU A 46 -16.11 -2.11 -1.27
CA LEU A 46 -15.63 -3.02 -0.23
C LEU A 46 -14.59 -2.39 0.69
N ALA A 47 -13.74 -1.48 0.20
CA ALA A 47 -12.73 -0.86 1.06
C ALA A 47 -13.36 0.02 2.15
N PRO A 48 -14.31 0.94 1.85
CA PRO A 48 -15.02 1.68 2.89
C PRO A 48 -15.77 0.77 3.85
N ILE A 49 -16.48 -0.26 3.35
CA ILE A 49 -17.21 -1.21 4.21
C ILE A 49 -16.23 -1.89 5.18
N GLY A 50 -15.11 -2.41 4.68
CA GLY A 50 -14.10 -3.06 5.51
C GLY A 50 -13.55 -2.14 6.59
N VAL A 51 -13.25 -0.87 6.24
CA VAL A 51 -12.77 0.14 7.20
C VAL A 51 -13.84 0.52 8.22
N VAL A 52 -15.09 0.73 7.81
CA VAL A 52 -16.19 1.06 8.72
C VAL A 52 -16.40 -0.06 9.74
N LEU A 53 -16.37 -1.32 9.32
CA LEU A 53 -16.44 -2.46 10.24
C LEU A 53 -15.29 -2.47 11.25
N LEU A 54 -14.07 -2.14 10.83
CA LEU A 54 -12.91 -2.00 11.73
C LEU A 54 -13.10 -0.85 12.72
N VAL A 55 -13.60 0.31 12.26
CA VAL A 55 -13.85 1.49 13.10
C VAL A 55 -14.93 1.18 14.14
N ILE A 56 -16.04 0.56 13.75
CA ILE A 56 -17.10 0.15 14.68
C ILE A 56 -16.52 -0.80 15.73
N ALA A 57 -15.72 -1.80 15.32
CA ALA A 57 -15.07 -2.70 16.27
C ALA A 57 -14.15 -1.96 17.24
N ALA A 58 -13.38 -0.97 16.78
CA ALA A 58 -12.49 -0.18 17.63
C ALA A 58 -13.25 0.73 18.61
N LEU A 59 -14.37 1.31 18.18
CA LEU A 59 -15.23 2.14 19.04
C LEU A 59 -15.93 1.34 20.13
N ILE A 60 -16.28 0.08 19.86
CA ILE A 60 -16.87 -0.83 20.86
C ILE A 60 -15.82 -1.24 21.90
N GLU A 61 -14.60 -1.57 21.48
CA GLU A 61 -13.57 -2.10 22.40
C GLU A 61 -12.85 -1.00 23.19
N ALA A 62 -12.43 0.09 22.54
CA ALA A 62 -11.62 1.13 23.18
C ALA A 62 -11.70 2.50 22.46
N PRO A 63 -12.79 3.27 22.65
CA PRO A 63 -12.99 4.54 21.93
C PRO A 63 -11.94 5.61 22.26
N GLY A 64 -11.45 5.66 23.50
CA GLY A 64 -10.39 6.60 23.90
C GLY A 64 -9.05 6.32 23.22
N TRP A 65 -8.67 5.04 23.09
CA TRP A 65 -7.44 4.64 22.41
C TRP A 65 -7.52 4.93 20.90
N PHE A 66 -8.68 4.67 20.28
CA PHE A 66 -8.92 4.97 18.86
C PHE A 66 -8.74 6.45 18.56
N THR A 67 -9.41 7.33 19.32
CA THR A 67 -9.35 8.78 19.12
C THR A 67 -7.94 9.34 19.35
N GLN A 68 -7.23 8.86 20.38
CA GLN A 68 -5.85 9.28 20.64
C GLN A 68 -4.89 8.83 19.52
N THR A 69 -5.07 7.61 19.01
CA THR A 69 -4.25 7.06 17.91
C THR A 69 -4.51 7.82 16.61
N LEU A 70 -5.78 8.09 16.29
CA LEU A 70 -6.16 8.90 15.14
C LEU A 70 -5.55 10.29 15.19
N LYS A 71 -5.69 10.99 16.34
CA LYS A 71 -5.11 12.33 16.53
C LYS A 71 -3.59 12.30 16.34
N ARG A 72 -2.91 11.29 16.89
CA ARG A 72 -1.45 11.12 16.75
C ARG A 72 -1.03 10.87 15.30
N GLU A 73 -1.77 10.06 14.56
CA GLU A 73 -1.47 9.75 13.16
C GLU A 73 -1.71 10.95 12.25
N VAL A 74 -2.83 11.67 12.42
CA VAL A 74 -3.15 12.88 11.64
C VAL A 74 -2.17 14.01 11.92
N LEU A 75 -1.80 14.24 13.18
CA LEU A 75 -0.85 15.29 13.58
C LEU A 75 0.62 14.89 13.43
N SER A 76 0.91 13.68 12.94
CA SER A 76 2.27 13.27 12.64
C SER A 76 2.84 14.07 11.47
N ARG A 77 4.17 14.23 11.38
CA ARG A 77 4.79 14.95 10.24
C ARG A 77 4.35 14.38 8.88
N PRO A 78 4.38 13.04 8.63
CA PRO A 78 3.89 12.50 7.37
C PRO A 78 2.39 12.75 7.16
N GLY A 79 1.59 12.68 8.24
CA GLY A 79 0.16 12.96 8.20
C GLY A 79 -0.13 14.41 7.78
N LEU A 80 0.60 15.38 8.34
CA LEU A 80 0.47 16.80 7.98
C LEU A 80 0.90 17.09 6.55
N ILE A 81 1.95 16.43 6.03
CA ILE A 81 2.36 16.60 4.62
C ILE A 81 1.27 16.03 3.69
N LEU A 82 0.71 14.86 4.01
CA LEU A 82 -0.38 14.28 3.24
C LEU A 82 -1.64 15.15 3.28
N MET A 83 -2.01 15.66 4.46
CA MET A 83 -3.11 16.60 4.61
C MET A 83 -2.85 17.92 3.87
N GLY A 84 -1.60 18.37 3.82
CA GLY A 84 -1.18 19.53 3.03
C GLY A 84 -1.37 19.30 1.53
N LEU A 85 -0.99 18.12 1.02
CA LEU A 85 -1.21 17.75 -0.38
C LEU A 85 -2.71 17.68 -0.72
N VAL A 86 -3.53 17.05 0.14
CA VAL A 86 -4.98 17.00 -0.05
C VAL A 86 -5.60 18.40 0.05
N GLY A 87 -5.15 19.21 1.01
CA GLY A 87 -5.59 20.60 1.16
C GLY A 87 -5.26 21.45 -0.06
N TRP A 88 -4.06 21.27 -0.64
CA TRP A 88 -3.68 21.92 -1.90
C TRP A 88 -4.52 21.44 -3.08
N ALA A 89 -4.80 20.13 -3.17
CA ALA A 89 -5.68 19.58 -4.19
C ALA A 89 -7.10 20.16 -4.09
N MET A 90 -7.65 20.29 -2.89
CA MET A 90 -8.95 20.93 -2.63
C MET A 90 -8.93 22.43 -2.94
N LEU A 91 -7.84 23.14 -2.59
CA LEU A 91 -7.70 24.56 -2.88
C LEU A 91 -7.64 24.82 -4.39
N SER A 92 -7.06 23.89 -5.15
CA SER A 92 -7.01 24.00 -6.62
C SER A 92 -8.37 23.95 -7.31
N LEU A 93 -9.44 23.56 -6.59
CA LEU A 93 -10.81 23.68 -7.08
C LEU A 93 -11.21 25.14 -7.35
N VAL A 94 -10.61 26.11 -6.66
CA VAL A 94 -10.91 27.54 -6.83
C VAL A 94 -10.56 28.03 -8.24
N TRP A 95 -9.54 27.46 -8.86
CA TRP A 95 -9.11 27.82 -10.23
C TRP A 95 -9.25 26.68 -11.24
N SER A 96 -9.91 25.57 -10.87
CA SER A 96 -10.16 24.46 -11.80
C SER A 96 -11.21 24.87 -12.85
N PRO A 97 -10.94 24.70 -14.16
CA PRO A 97 -11.91 24.95 -15.21
C PRO A 97 -13.16 24.06 -15.12
N TYR A 98 -13.03 22.86 -14.52
CA TYR A 98 -14.06 21.83 -14.47
C TYR A 98 -14.46 21.50 -13.03
N THR A 99 -14.95 22.50 -12.30
CA THR A 99 -15.21 22.44 -10.85
C THR A 99 -16.03 21.24 -10.39
N PHE A 100 -17.09 20.84 -11.10
CA PHE A 100 -17.93 19.70 -10.71
C PHE A 100 -17.15 18.37 -10.72
N SER A 101 -16.46 18.09 -11.82
CA SER A 101 -15.65 16.88 -11.98
C SER A 101 -14.44 16.88 -11.05
N ALA A 102 -13.81 18.05 -10.90
CA ALA A 102 -12.72 18.25 -9.96
C ALA A 102 -13.16 17.99 -8.51
N THR A 103 -14.37 18.42 -8.14
CA THR A 103 -14.95 18.17 -6.81
C THR A 103 -15.15 16.67 -6.57
N GLU A 104 -15.59 15.91 -7.59
CA GLU A 104 -15.71 14.45 -7.50
C GLU A 104 -14.33 13.80 -7.26
N LYS A 105 -13.31 14.11 -8.08
CA LYS A 105 -11.93 13.61 -7.91
C LYS A 105 -11.36 13.99 -6.54
N ALA A 106 -11.56 15.23 -6.09
CA ALA A 106 -11.10 15.71 -4.81
C ALA A 106 -11.81 15.02 -3.63
N SER A 107 -13.12 14.78 -3.74
CA SER A 107 -13.90 14.06 -2.72
C SER A 107 -13.42 12.61 -2.56
N HIS A 108 -13.10 11.93 -3.67
CA HIS A 108 -12.55 10.57 -3.63
C HIS A 108 -11.14 10.54 -3.02
N LEU A 109 -10.30 11.52 -3.34
CA LEU A 109 -8.98 11.66 -2.74
C LEU A 109 -9.08 11.88 -1.22
N LEU A 110 -9.90 12.84 -0.80
CA LEU A 110 -10.16 13.14 0.62
C LEU A 110 -10.72 11.91 1.34
N PHE A 111 -11.67 11.22 0.73
CA PHE A 111 -12.29 10.03 1.32
C PHE A 111 -11.30 8.87 1.46
N ALA A 112 -10.45 8.63 0.45
CA ALA A 112 -9.41 7.61 0.54
C ALA A 112 -8.41 7.91 1.66
N VAL A 113 -7.97 9.16 1.80
CA VAL A 113 -7.06 9.57 2.88
C VAL A 113 -7.73 9.44 4.25
N ALA A 114 -8.99 9.85 4.37
CA ALA A 114 -9.76 9.68 5.60
C ALA A 114 -9.91 8.19 5.99
N LEU A 115 -10.25 7.32 5.05
CA LEU A 115 -10.32 5.87 5.28
C LEU A 115 -8.96 5.28 5.67
N GLY A 116 -7.87 5.78 5.08
CA GLY A 116 -6.51 5.42 5.47
C GLY A 116 -6.23 5.67 6.94
N PHE A 117 -6.44 6.91 7.41
CA PHE A 117 -6.25 7.29 8.82
C PHE A 117 -7.22 6.57 9.76
N LEU A 118 -8.51 6.48 9.41
CA LEU A 118 -9.50 5.80 10.24
C LEU A 118 -9.20 4.31 10.36
N GLY A 119 -8.85 3.66 9.26
CA GLY A 119 -8.50 2.25 9.23
C GLY A 119 -7.22 1.95 10.01
N SER A 120 -6.17 2.76 9.86
CA SER A 120 -4.90 2.56 10.58
C SER A 120 -5.08 2.76 12.09
N ALA A 121 -5.88 3.75 12.49
CA ALA A 121 -6.23 3.96 13.88
C ALA A 121 -7.13 2.84 14.45
N ALA A 122 -7.97 2.21 13.62
CA ALA A 122 -8.89 1.15 14.06
C ALA A 122 -8.26 -0.24 14.23
N LEU A 123 -7.09 -0.49 13.63
CA LEU A 123 -6.42 -1.78 13.74
C LEU A 123 -5.88 -2.03 15.16
N PRO A 124 -6.03 -3.22 15.76
CA PRO A 124 -5.51 -3.47 17.10
C PRO A 124 -3.97 -3.45 17.14
N GLU A 125 -3.39 -3.14 18.31
CA GLU A 125 -1.93 -3.18 18.51
C GLU A 125 -1.33 -4.58 18.31
N ARG A 126 -2.15 -5.63 18.48
CA ARG A 126 -1.74 -7.03 18.31
C ARG A 126 -2.72 -7.76 17.39
N MET A 127 -2.30 -7.95 16.14
CA MET A 127 -3.12 -8.68 15.18
C MET A 127 -2.86 -10.19 15.29
N ARG A 128 -3.93 -11.00 15.38
CA ARG A 128 -3.81 -12.47 15.41
C ARG A 128 -3.23 -12.97 14.08
N ALA A 129 -2.23 -13.85 14.16
CA ALA A 129 -1.58 -14.43 12.97
C ALA A 129 -2.56 -15.17 12.03
N SER A 130 -3.65 -15.73 12.57
CA SER A 130 -4.71 -16.36 11.76
C SER A 130 -5.38 -15.37 10.80
N ASN A 131 -5.60 -14.12 11.23
CA ASN A 131 -6.15 -13.10 10.35
C ASN A 131 -5.14 -12.71 9.27
N LEU A 132 -3.85 -12.66 9.58
CA LEU A 132 -2.81 -12.29 8.62
C LEU A 132 -2.60 -13.34 7.52
N ASN A 133 -2.85 -14.62 7.80
CA ASN A 133 -2.90 -15.65 6.76
C ASN A 133 -3.99 -15.40 5.72
N LEU A 134 -5.05 -14.65 6.06
CA LEU A 134 -6.08 -14.28 5.09
C LEU A 134 -5.54 -13.39 3.97
N ALA A 135 -4.54 -12.54 4.24
CA ALA A 135 -3.93 -11.71 3.19
C ALA A 135 -3.20 -12.57 2.15
N ALA A 136 -2.42 -13.55 2.60
CA ALA A 136 -1.74 -14.48 1.71
C ALA A 136 -2.73 -15.39 0.96
N LEU A 137 -3.72 -15.94 1.67
CA LEU A 137 -4.74 -16.81 1.06
C LEU A 137 -5.62 -16.07 0.06
N GLY A 138 -6.10 -14.87 0.40
CA GLY A 138 -6.94 -14.06 -0.46
C GLY A 138 -6.23 -13.65 -1.75
N THR A 139 -4.99 -13.19 -1.64
CA THR A 139 -4.17 -12.85 -2.81
C THR A 139 -3.86 -14.09 -3.66
N ALA A 140 -3.48 -15.22 -3.04
CA ALA A 140 -3.18 -16.44 -3.78
C ALA A 140 -4.41 -16.99 -4.53
N LEU A 141 -5.57 -17.01 -3.85
CA LEU A 141 -6.83 -17.46 -4.44
C LEU A 141 -7.25 -16.54 -5.60
N ALA A 142 -7.16 -15.23 -5.42
CA ALA A 142 -7.48 -14.26 -6.46
C ALA A 142 -6.52 -14.37 -7.65
N ALA A 143 -5.21 -14.51 -7.41
CA ALA A 143 -4.22 -14.68 -8.47
C ALA A 143 -4.45 -15.96 -9.28
N ALA A 144 -4.73 -17.08 -8.61
CA ALA A 144 -5.06 -18.34 -9.27
C ALA A 144 -6.37 -18.24 -10.09
N PHE A 145 -7.39 -17.58 -9.53
CA PHE A 145 -8.65 -17.36 -10.23
C PHE A 145 -8.49 -16.44 -11.45
N ALA A 146 -7.73 -15.36 -11.32
CA ALA A 146 -7.40 -14.46 -12.42
C ALA A 146 -6.66 -15.20 -13.56
N LEU A 147 -5.65 -16.00 -13.21
CA LEU A 147 -4.91 -16.79 -14.19
C LEU A 147 -5.81 -17.79 -14.92
N ALA A 148 -6.73 -18.45 -14.20
CA ALA A 148 -7.73 -19.33 -14.82
C ALA A 148 -8.65 -18.58 -15.78
N LEU A 149 -9.11 -17.38 -15.42
CA LEU A 149 -9.93 -16.53 -16.31
C LEU A 149 -9.16 -16.13 -17.58
N VAL A 150 -7.88 -15.76 -17.45
CA VAL A 150 -7.04 -15.41 -18.60
C VAL A 150 -6.84 -16.62 -19.53
N ILE A 151 -6.58 -17.81 -18.97
CA ILE A 151 -6.46 -19.04 -19.77
C ILE A 151 -7.79 -19.36 -20.48
N ILE A 152 -8.92 -19.24 -19.79
CA ILE A 152 -10.24 -19.48 -20.39
C ILE A 152 -10.54 -18.46 -21.50
N ALA A 153 -10.24 -17.17 -21.28
CA ALA A 153 -10.39 -16.12 -22.29
C ALA A 153 -9.59 -16.44 -23.55
N ALA A 154 -8.32 -16.83 -23.38
CA ALA A 154 -7.43 -17.20 -24.47
C ALA A 154 -7.93 -18.43 -25.23
N LEU A 155 -8.41 -19.47 -24.53
CA LEU A 155 -8.97 -20.67 -25.15
C LEU A 155 -10.29 -20.41 -25.89
N ARG A 156 -11.09 -19.44 -25.42
CA ARG A 156 -12.36 -19.05 -26.03
C ARG A 156 -12.24 -17.95 -27.08
N GLN A 157 -11.06 -17.37 -27.26
CA GLN A 157 -10.83 -16.19 -28.11
C GLN A 157 -11.81 -15.04 -27.76
N ASP A 158 -12.04 -14.84 -26.45
CA ASP A 158 -12.98 -13.84 -25.94
C ASP A 158 -12.23 -12.63 -25.36
N ASP A 159 -11.97 -11.65 -26.23
CA ASP A 159 -11.29 -10.41 -25.87
C ASP A 159 -12.09 -9.56 -24.86
N THR A 160 -13.41 -9.74 -24.80
CA THR A 160 -14.27 -9.00 -23.86
C THR A 160 -14.06 -9.48 -22.43
N LEU A 161 -13.90 -10.79 -22.26
CA LEU A 161 -13.58 -11.39 -20.97
C LEU A 161 -12.18 -10.99 -20.53
N ALA A 162 -11.19 -10.99 -21.43
CA ALA A 162 -9.83 -10.54 -21.14
C ALA A 162 -9.77 -9.10 -20.62
N GLY A 163 -10.44 -8.16 -21.29
CA GLY A 163 -10.49 -6.75 -20.87
C GLY A 163 -11.26 -6.50 -19.56
N SER A 164 -12.12 -7.43 -19.13
CA SER A 164 -12.85 -7.29 -17.86
C SER A 164 -11.97 -7.53 -16.63
N VAL A 165 -10.94 -8.37 -16.77
CA VAL A 165 -10.08 -8.85 -15.67
C VAL A 165 -8.89 -7.92 -15.42
N GLU A 166 -8.51 -7.09 -16.40
CA GLU A 166 -7.36 -6.17 -16.37
C GLU A 166 -7.21 -5.41 -15.03
N ARG A 167 -8.26 -4.70 -14.60
CA ARG A 167 -8.21 -3.90 -13.37
C ARG A 167 -8.00 -4.78 -12.14
N GLY A 168 -8.62 -5.96 -12.12
CA GLY A 168 -8.50 -6.92 -11.03
C GLY A 168 -7.09 -7.50 -10.95
N ILE A 169 -6.40 -7.71 -12.08
CA ILE A 169 -5.00 -8.13 -12.12
C ILE A 169 -4.14 -7.10 -11.39
N SER A 170 -4.24 -5.83 -11.75
CA SER A 170 -3.48 -4.76 -11.09
C SER A 170 -3.74 -4.65 -9.58
N VAL A 171 -4.98 -4.87 -9.12
CA VAL A 171 -5.30 -4.98 -7.68
C VAL A 171 -4.54 -6.13 -7.05
N ILE A 172 -4.51 -7.30 -7.69
CA ILE A 172 -3.78 -8.48 -7.19
C ILE A 172 -2.28 -8.22 -7.16
N LEU A 173 -1.71 -7.61 -8.20
CA LEU A 173 -0.27 -7.32 -8.30
C LEU A 173 0.19 -6.44 -7.13
N ILE A 174 -0.58 -5.40 -6.76
CA ILE A 174 -0.21 -4.54 -5.63
C ILE A 174 -0.48 -5.22 -4.28
N MET A 175 -1.55 -6.02 -4.16
CA MET A 175 -1.85 -6.78 -2.94
C MET A 175 -0.89 -7.96 -2.70
N ALA A 176 -0.15 -8.39 -3.72
CA ALA A 176 0.85 -9.44 -3.59
C ALA A 176 2.00 -9.05 -2.66
N TRP A 177 2.40 -7.78 -2.62
CA TRP A 177 3.52 -7.32 -1.79
C TRP A 177 3.31 -7.53 -0.28
N PRO A 178 2.19 -7.10 0.34
CA PRO A 178 1.94 -7.40 1.75
C PRO A 178 1.77 -8.90 2.01
N ALA A 179 1.18 -9.67 1.08
CA ALA A 179 1.08 -11.12 1.19
C ALA A 179 2.45 -11.81 1.21
N LEU A 180 3.35 -11.44 0.29
CA LEU A 180 4.72 -11.92 0.22
C LEU A 180 5.52 -11.53 1.47
N ALA A 181 5.40 -10.27 1.91
CA ALA A 181 6.07 -9.78 3.11
C ALA A 181 5.66 -10.60 4.36
N TRP A 182 4.37 -10.94 4.48
CA TRP A 182 3.88 -11.80 5.55
C TRP A 182 4.48 -13.20 5.47
N LEU A 183 4.40 -13.87 4.31
CA LEU A 183 4.91 -15.24 4.14
C LEU A 183 6.41 -15.34 4.41
N LEU A 184 7.18 -14.38 3.90
CA LEU A 184 8.63 -14.32 4.13
C LEU A 184 8.98 -14.03 5.59
N SER A 185 8.18 -13.20 6.29
CA SER A 185 8.38 -12.95 7.72
C SER A 185 8.13 -14.16 8.63
N ARG A 186 7.47 -15.20 8.09
CA ARG A 186 7.18 -16.46 8.78
C ARG A 186 8.03 -17.62 8.26
N GLU A 187 9.08 -17.33 7.51
CA GLU A 187 10.00 -18.31 6.92
C GLU A 187 9.30 -19.34 6.01
N ARG A 188 8.12 -19.00 5.48
CA ARG A 188 7.38 -19.83 4.53
C ARG A 188 7.86 -19.58 3.10
N GLY A 189 9.15 -19.78 2.87
CA GLY A 189 9.83 -19.47 1.61
C GLY A 189 9.19 -20.14 0.39
N LEU A 190 8.78 -21.41 0.51
CA LEU A 190 8.13 -22.15 -0.58
C LEU A 190 6.76 -21.57 -0.95
N SER A 191 5.94 -21.20 0.03
CA SER A 191 4.64 -20.57 -0.23
C SER A 191 4.81 -19.18 -0.83
N ALA A 192 5.82 -18.42 -0.38
CA ALA A 192 6.16 -17.12 -0.95
C ALA A 192 6.64 -17.25 -2.41
N LEU A 193 7.49 -18.24 -2.70
CA LEU A 193 7.94 -18.55 -4.06
C LEU A 193 6.75 -18.92 -4.97
N GLY A 194 5.85 -19.78 -4.50
CA GLY A 194 4.66 -20.17 -5.24
C GLY A 194 3.76 -18.97 -5.55
N LEU A 195 3.52 -18.09 -4.57
CA LEU A 195 2.76 -16.85 -4.79
C LEU A 195 3.47 -15.92 -5.78
N ALA A 196 4.78 -15.73 -5.63
CA ALA A 196 5.57 -14.88 -6.52
C ALA A 196 5.57 -15.40 -7.96
N LEU A 197 5.61 -16.73 -8.16
CA LEU A 197 5.53 -17.35 -9.48
C LEU A 197 4.17 -17.06 -10.15
N ILE A 198 3.06 -17.28 -9.43
CA ILE A 198 1.71 -17.04 -9.98
C ILE A 198 1.53 -15.56 -10.32
N VAL A 199 1.94 -14.66 -9.42
CA VAL A 199 1.86 -13.20 -9.62
C VAL A 199 2.77 -12.76 -10.78
N GLY A 200 3.96 -13.33 -10.90
CA GLY A 200 4.89 -13.07 -12.00
C GLY A 200 4.32 -13.50 -13.35
N LEU A 201 3.74 -14.72 -13.42
CA LEU A 201 3.06 -15.19 -14.63
C LEU A 201 1.90 -14.27 -15.01
N LEU A 202 1.09 -13.85 -14.03
CA LEU A 202 -0.01 -12.93 -14.26
C LEU A 202 0.49 -11.58 -14.80
N ALA A 203 1.56 -11.03 -14.21
CA ALA A 203 2.16 -9.79 -14.68
C ALA A 203 2.67 -9.90 -16.14
N LEU A 204 3.24 -11.05 -16.52
CA LEU A 204 3.71 -11.30 -17.89
C LEU A 204 2.59 -11.33 -18.94
N THR A 205 1.36 -11.65 -18.54
CA THR A 205 0.19 -11.54 -19.45
C THR A 205 -0.19 -10.10 -19.79
N ARG A 206 0.39 -9.11 -19.11
CA ARG A 206 0.11 -7.67 -19.21
C ARG A 206 1.39 -6.87 -19.48
N PHE A 207 2.27 -7.41 -20.32
CA PHE A 207 3.58 -6.81 -20.59
C PHE A 207 3.45 -5.51 -21.39
N GLU A 208 2.56 -5.48 -22.39
CA GLU A 208 2.36 -4.32 -23.27
C GLU A 208 1.80 -3.11 -22.52
N GLU A 209 1.01 -3.33 -21.46
CA GLU A 209 0.40 -2.27 -20.65
C GLU A 209 1.30 -1.78 -19.51
N GLY A 210 2.50 -2.34 -19.37
CA GLY A 210 3.51 -1.90 -18.40
C GLY A 210 3.34 -2.44 -16.98
N GLU A 211 2.33 -3.28 -16.71
CA GLU A 211 2.15 -3.89 -15.39
C GLU A 211 3.33 -4.81 -15.03
N ALA A 212 3.83 -5.60 -16.00
CA ALA A 212 5.04 -6.41 -15.83
C ALA A 212 6.25 -5.56 -15.43
N VAL A 213 6.44 -4.42 -16.10
CA VAL A 213 7.54 -3.49 -15.83
C VAL A 213 7.42 -2.94 -14.40
N ALA A 214 6.21 -2.59 -13.96
CA ALA A 214 5.99 -2.09 -12.62
C ALA A 214 6.26 -3.14 -11.52
N VAL A 215 5.92 -4.41 -11.76
CA VAL A 215 6.26 -5.52 -10.86
C VAL A 215 7.76 -5.77 -10.83
N ILE A 216 8.45 -5.71 -11.99
CA ILE A 216 9.91 -5.82 -12.06
C ILE A 216 10.58 -4.70 -11.26
N CYS A 217 10.14 -3.45 -11.42
CA CYS A 217 10.63 -2.32 -10.62
C CYS A 217 10.45 -2.57 -9.11
N GLY A 218 9.29 -3.10 -8.71
CA GLY A 218 9.03 -3.50 -7.33
C GLY A 218 9.94 -4.63 -6.85
N ALA A 219 10.20 -5.63 -7.68
CA ALA A 219 11.10 -6.76 -7.37
C ALA A 219 12.56 -6.31 -7.22
N VAL A 220 13.02 -5.39 -8.08
CA VAL A 220 14.34 -4.75 -7.95
C VAL A 220 14.43 -3.97 -6.65
N ALA A 221 13.39 -3.19 -6.32
CA ALA A 221 13.31 -2.47 -5.05
C ALA A 221 13.33 -3.42 -3.84
N PHE A 222 12.57 -4.51 -3.91
CA PHE A 222 12.57 -5.58 -2.92
C PHE A 222 13.97 -6.15 -2.70
N GLY A 223 14.67 -6.50 -3.78
CA GLY A 223 16.03 -7.02 -3.75
C GLY A 223 17.03 -6.03 -3.16
N ALA A 224 16.98 -4.77 -3.58
CA ALA A 224 17.87 -3.71 -3.08
C ALA A 224 17.71 -3.46 -1.57
N VAL A 225 16.47 -3.44 -1.07
CA VAL A 225 16.19 -3.29 0.37
C VAL A 225 16.55 -4.55 1.14
N SER A 226 16.40 -5.73 0.54
CA SER A 226 16.81 -7.00 1.15
C SER A 226 18.33 -7.09 1.31
N ALA A 227 19.10 -6.56 0.33
CA ALA A 227 20.56 -6.52 0.40
C ALA A 227 21.07 -5.49 1.42
N ASN A 228 20.52 -4.27 1.42
CA ASN A 228 20.84 -3.27 2.44
C ASN A 228 19.63 -2.40 2.76
N ARG A 229 18.93 -2.71 3.87
CA ARG A 229 17.67 -2.06 4.22
C ARG A 229 17.76 -0.55 4.26
N ARG A 230 18.77 0.00 4.94
CA ARG A 230 18.90 1.44 5.16
C ARG A 230 19.30 2.17 3.89
N LYS A 231 20.32 1.68 3.18
CA LYS A 231 20.80 2.33 1.94
C LYS A 231 19.81 2.13 0.79
N GLY A 232 19.29 0.91 0.61
CA GLY A 232 18.31 0.58 -0.42
C GLY A 232 17.05 1.41 -0.32
N ALA A 233 16.42 1.45 0.86
CA ALA A 233 15.19 2.25 1.05
C ALA A 233 15.44 3.75 0.86
N HIS A 234 16.59 4.27 1.29
CA HIS A 234 16.95 5.66 1.10
C HIS A 234 17.17 6.02 -0.37
N MET A 235 17.92 5.19 -1.11
CA MET A 235 18.16 5.38 -2.54
C MET A 235 16.86 5.33 -3.34
N ILE A 236 16.01 4.35 -3.07
CA ILE A 236 14.70 4.22 -3.73
C ILE A 236 13.81 5.41 -3.41
N ALA A 237 13.73 5.83 -2.14
CA ALA A 237 12.97 7.01 -1.75
C ALA A 237 13.45 8.26 -2.50
N LEU A 238 14.77 8.43 -2.64
CA LEU A 238 15.35 9.55 -3.38
C LEU A 238 15.02 9.48 -4.86
N VAL A 239 15.19 8.31 -5.51
CA VAL A 239 14.87 8.13 -6.93
C VAL A 239 13.40 8.43 -7.21
N VAL A 240 12.47 7.84 -6.46
CA VAL A 240 11.02 8.06 -6.66
C VAL A 240 10.64 9.53 -6.42
N ALA A 241 11.15 10.13 -5.34
CA ALA A 241 10.89 11.53 -5.03
C ALA A 241 11.47 12.48 -6.09
N LEU A 242 12.66 12.19 -6.62
CA LEU A 242 13.32 12.98 -7.64
C LEU A 242 12.62 12.85 -8.99
N LEU A 243 12.19 11.64 -9.37
CA LEU A 243 11.38 11.43 -10.58
C LEU A 243 10.07 12.23 -10.52
N MET A 244 9.42 12.27 -9.35
CA MET A 244 8.22 13.08 -9.14
C MET A 244 8.50 14.58 -9.24
N LEU A 245 9.58 15.05 -8.63
CA LEU A 245 9.93 16.47 -8.59
C LEU A 245 10.52 16.98 -9.92
N LEU A 246 11.26 16.16 -10.65
CA LEU A 246 11.90 16.55 -11.90
C LEU A 246 11.11 16.08 -13.13
N ALA A 247 9.85 15.70 -12.96
CA ALA A 247 9.00 15.20 -14.03
C ALA A 247 8.97 16.10 -15.28
N PRO A 248 8.89 17.45 -15.19
CA PRO A 248 8.88 18.31 -16.39
C PRO A 248 10.15 18.23 -17.23
N ILE A 249 11.27 17.80 -16.64
CA ILE A 249 12.56 17.67 -17.31
C ILE A 249 12.68 16.30 -18.01
N LEU A 250 11.94 15.29 -17.55
CA LEU A 250 11.97 13.93 -18.10
C LEU A 250 11.75 13.85 -19.61
N PRO A 251 10.76 14.51 -20.24
CA PRO A 251 10.58 14.39 -21.68
C PRO A 251 11.83 14.85 -22.45
N PHE A 252 12.49 15.93 -22.02
CA PHE A 252 13.71 16.43 -22.67
C PHE A 252 14.89 15.48 -22.53
N LEU A 253 14.98 14.73 -21.42
CA LEU A 253 16.02 13.73 -21.20
C LEU A 253 15.75 12.41 -21.93
N LEU A 254 14.49 12.02 -22.04
CA LEU A 254 14.09 10.72 -22.58
C LEU A 254 13.93 10.72 -24.10
N ILE A 255 13.53 11.84 -24.73
CA ILE A 255 13.42 11.95 -26.19
C ILE A 255 14.67 11.45 -26.93
N PRO A 256 15.91 11.90 -26.61
CA PRO A 256 17.10 11.44 -27.34
C PRO A 256 17.32 9.93 -27.16
N ILE A 257 17.08 9.39 -25.97
CA ILE A 257 17.25 7.96 -25.68
C ILE A 257 16.24 7.13 -26.48
N VAL A 258 14.96 7.52 -26.44
CA VAL A 258 13.88 6.81 -27.13
C VAL A 258 14.02 6.89 -28.65
N SER A 259 14.54 8.01 -29.18
CA SER A 259 14.78 8.17 -30.62
C SER A 259 15.88 7.23 -31.16
N MET A 260 16.72 6.66 -30.29
CA MET A 260 17.74 5.68 -30.68
C MET A 260 17.22 4.24 -30.73
N LEU A 261 16.00 3.96 -30.24
CA LEU A 261 15.41 2.62 -30.28
C LEU A 261 14.71 2.33 -31.63
N PRO A 262 15.00 1.19 -32.29
CA PRO A 262 14.31 0.79 -33.52
C PRO A 262 12.81 0.52 -33.36
N ASP A 263 12.03 0.85 -34.39
CA ASP A 263 10.63 0.47 -34.73
C ASP A 263 9.49 0.67 -33.69
N SER A 264 9.79 0.88 -32.40
CA SER A 264 8.82 1.05 -31.31
C SER A 264 8.92 2.42 -30.60
N GLY A 265 9.92 3.22 -30.96
CA GLY A 265 10.13 4.57 -30.42
C GLY A 265 9.19 5.65 -30.96
N GLY A 266 8.45 5.39 -32.05
CA GLY A 266 7.62 6.39 -32.73
C GLY A 266 6.48 6.95 -31.87
N ASP A 267 5.73 6.09 -31.18
CA ASP A 267 4.63 6.52 -30.32
C ASP A 267 5.12 7.10 -28.99
N ALA A 268 6.14 6.50 -28.39
CA ALA A 268 6.75 7.01 -27.16
C ALA A 268 7.40 8.39 -27.37
N SER A 269 8.15 8.58 -28.46
CA SER A 269 8.74 9.88 -28.81
C SER A 269 7.67 10.93 -29.10
N ARG A 270 6.55 10.55 -29.74
CA ARG A 270 5.39 11.44 -29.95
C ARG A 270 4.77 11.89 -28.62
N VAL A 271 4.52 10.95 -27.69
CA VAL A 271 3.97 11.27 -26.37
C VAL A 271 4.91 12.18 -25.58
N LEU A 272 6.22 11.89 -25.59
CA LEU A 272 7.22 12.73 -24.92
C LEU A 272 7.35 14.12 -25.57
N GLY A 273 7.24 14.21 -26.90
CA GLY A 273 7.21 15.48 -27.63
C GLY A 273 6.00 16.33 -27.25
N VAL A 274 4.80 15.74 -27.19
CA VAL A 274 3.60 16.43 -26.72
C VAL A 274 3.74 16.88 -25.28
N TRP A 275 4.34 16.06 -24.40
CA TRP A 275 4.62 16.45 -23.03
C TRP A 275 5.56 17.66 -22.98
N ALA A 276 6.69 17.62 -23.68
CA ALA A 276 7.64 18.72 -23.76
C ALA A 276 6.98 20.03 -24.24
N ASP A 277 6.16 19.95 -25.29
CA ASP A 277 5.41 21.08 -25.84
C ASP A 277 4.44 21.69 -24.82
N VAL A 278 3.68 20.84 -24.12
CA VAL A 278 2.70 21.30 -23.12
C VAL A 278 3.39 22.00 -21.95
N VAL A 279 4.51 21.45 -21.47
CA VAL A 279 5.30 22.07 -20.39
C VAL A 279 5.88 23.41 -20.84
N GLY A 280 6.30 23.54 -22.11
CA GLY A 280 6.88 24.76 -22.65
C GLY A 280 5.90 25.91 -22.92
N ARG A 281 4.60 25.62 -23.10
CA ARG A 281 3.62 26.62 -23.54
C ARG A 281 3.18 27.62 -22.46
N ASP A 282 3.07 27.20 -21.20
CA ASP A 282 2.49 28.04 -20.13
C ASP A 282 3.30 27.92 -18.83
N PRO A 283 4.54 28.48 -18.79
CA PRO A 283 5.49 28.23 -17.70
C PRO A 283 5.04 28.82 -16.36
N VAL A 284 4.20 29.86 -16.37
CA VAL A 284 3.67 30.47 -15.14
C VAL A 284 2.74 29.49 -14.41
N LYS A 285 1.96 28.70 -15.17
CA LYS A 285 1.08 27.68 -14.57
C LYS A 285 1.82 26.45 -14.07
N LEU A 286 3.14 26.32 -14.28
CA LEU A 286 3.94 25.32 -13.58
C LEU A 286 4.03 25.58 -12.08
N PHE A 287 3.79 26.81 -11.62
CA PHE A 287 3.82 27.12 -10.18
C PHE A 287 2.55 26.64 -9.46
N THR A 288 1.37 27.01 -9.97
CA THR A 288 0.08 26.73 -9.32
C THR A 288 -0.64 25.50 -9.89
N GLY A 289 -0.31 25.09 -11.10
CA GLY A 289 -1.08 24.13 -11.88
C GLY A 289 -2.31 24.74 -12.54
N HIS A 290 -2.98 23.94 -13.36
CA HIS A 290 -4.22 24.29 -14.07
C HIS A 290 -5.49 23.98 -13.26
N GLY A 291 -5.35 23.38 -12.08
CA GLY A 291 -6.47 22.91 -11.27
C GLY A 291 -6.74 21.42 -11.47
N LEU A 292 -7.33 20.80 -10.45
CA LEU A 292 -7.60 19.36 -10.42
C LEU A 292 -8.54 18.93 -11.56
N ASP A 293 -8.30 17.72 -12.07
CA ASP A 293 -9.06 17.03 -13.13
C ASP A 293 -9.06 17.72 -14.51
N THR A 294 -8.12 18.64 -14.73
CA THR A 294 -8.01 19.37 -15.99
C THR A 294 -7.49 18.48 -17.12
N VAL A 295 -6.55 17.57 -16.87
CA VAL A 295 -5.90 16.77 -17.93
C VAL A 295 -6.91 15.91 -18.68
N LEU A 296 -7.67 15.11 -17.95
CA LEU A 296 -8.61 14.16 -18.54
C LEU A 296 -9.71 14.89 -19.34
N ARG A 297 -10.24 15.98 -18.79
CA ARG A 297 -11.33 16.75 -19.41
C ARG A 297 -10.86 17.56 -20.60
N SER A 298 -9.67 18.16 -20.54
CA SER A 298 -9.10 18.87 -21.68
C SER A 298 -8.75 17.93 -22.83
N ARG A 299 -8.39 16.67 -22.58
CA ARG A 299 -8.27 15.64 -23.65
C ARG A 299 -9.62 15.33 -24.30
N VAL A 300 -10.65 15.07 -23.50
CA VAL A 300 -12.00 14.73 -24.01
C VAL A 300 -12.64 15.88 -24.78
N THR A 301 -12.39 17.13 -24.38
CA THR A 301 -12.91 18.33 -25.05
C THR A 301 -12.05 18.81 -26.22
N GLY A 302 -10.93 18.14 -26.51
CA GLY A 302 -10.02 18.47 -27.61
C GLY A 302 -9.10 19.68 -27.36
N MET A 303 -9.07 20.22 -26.13
CA MET A 303 -8.14 21.31 -25.76
C MET A 303 -6.69 20.81 -25.57
N LEU A 304 -6.52 19.54 -25.20
CA LEU A 304 -5.23 18.85 -25.16
C LEU A 304 -5.19 17.75 -26.22
N PRO A 305 -4.05 17.53 -26.90
CA PRO A 305 -3.91 16.43 -27.85
C PRO A 305 -4.24 15.07 -27.21
N ASN A 306 -4.83 14.16 -27.98
CA ASN A 306 -5.12 12.80 -27.50
C ASN A 306 -3.88 12.03 -27.06
N ALA A 307 -2.70 12.38 -27.57
CA ALA A 307 -1.42 11.79 -27.17
C ALA A 307 -0.86 12.38 -25.86
N THR A 308 -1.57 13.30 -25.19
CA THR A 308 -1.15 13.85 -23.90
C THR A 308 -1.09 12.72 -22.85
N PRO A 309 0.03 12.57 -22.14
CA PRO A 309 0.19 11.50 -21.15
C PRO A 309 -0.78 11.68 -19.98
N THR A 310 -1.40 10.58 -19.54
CA THR A 310 -2.18 10.51 -18.29
C THR A 310 -1.41 9.75 -17.24
N THR A 311 -0.18 10.19 -16.97
CA THR A 311 0.70 9.62 -15.95
C THR A 311 0.63 10.45 -14.68
N LEU A 312 0.91 9.84 -13.53
CA LEU A 312 0.92 10.57 -12.25
C LEU A 312 1.91 11.73 -12.27
N LEU A 313 3.04 11.53 -12.94
CA LEU A 313 4.10 12.51 -13.13
C LEU A 313 3.59 13.74 -13.89
N PHE A 314 2.90 13.51 -15.02
CA PHE A 314 2.34 14.58 -15.82
C PHE A 314 1.16 15.26 -15.12
N GLU A 315 0.17 14.48 -14.67
CA GLU A 315 -1.06 15.01 -14.06
C GLU A 315 -0.75 15.85 -12.82
N THR A 316 0.14 15.41 -11.95
CA THR A 316 0.43 16.16 -10.72
C THR A 316 1.06 17.51 -11.03
N TRP A 317 1.98 17.56 -11.99
CA TRP A 317 2.58 18.83 -12.43
C TRP A 317 1.59 19.72 -13.16
N TYR A 318 0.84 19.16 -14.10
CA TYR A 318 -0.11 19.92 -14.91
C TYR A 318 -1.27 20.46 -14.06
N GLU A 319 -1.81 19.66 -13.14
CA GLU A 319 -2.98 20.02 -12.33
C GLU A 319 -2.61 20.82 -11.08
N LEU A 320 -1.52 20.47 -10.38
CA LEU A 320 -1.19 21.03 -9.05
C LEU A 320 0.11 21.83 -9.00
N GLY A 321 0.87 21.88 -10.10
CA GLY A 321 2.12 22.65 -10.21
C GLY A 321 3.23 22.16 -9.28
N ILE A 322 4.25 23.02 -9.09
CA ILE A 322 5.43 22.73 -8.27
C ILE A 322 5.07 22.48 -6.81
N VAL A 323 4.03 23.14 -6.28
CA VAL A 323 3.58 22.96 -4.91
C VAL A 323 3.03 21.54 -4.72
N GLY A 324 2.17 21.08 -5.63
CA GLY A 324 1.67 19.71 -5.62
C GLY A 324 2.76 18.67 -5.84
N ALA A 325 3.66 18.92 -6.80
CA ALA A 325 4.77 18.01 -7.09
C ALA A 325 5.76 17.89 -5.94
N ALA A 326 6.14 19.00 -5.31
CA ALA A 326 7.05 19.02 -4.17
C ALA A 326 6.45 18.36 -2.92
N THR A 327 5.17 18.62 -2.65
CA THR A 327 4.47 17.98 -1.52
C THR A 327 4.26 16.49 -1.77
N ALA A 328 3.89 16.06 -2.98
CA ALA A 328 3.78 14.65 -3.34
C ALA A 328 5.14 13.93 -3.31
N SER A 329 6.21 14.58 -3.79
CA SER A 329 7.59 14.10 -3.69
C SER A 329 8.02 13.91 -2.23
N ALA A 330 7.75 14.88 -1.36
CA ALA A 330 8.02 14.78 0.07
C ALA A 330 7.20 13.64 0.73
N CYS A 331 5.91 13.53 0.40
CA CYS A 331 5.05 12.42 0.85
C CYS A 331 5.67 11.06 0.50
N LEU A 332 5.99 10.84 -0.78
CA LEU A 332 6.59 9.59 -1.26
C LEU A 332 7.94 9.31 -0.59
N TYR A 333 8.80 10.33 -0.45
CA TYR A 333 10.09 10.20 0.23
C TYR A 333 9.93 9.71 1.67
N PHE A 334 9.08 10.38 2.47
CA PHE A 334 8.88 10.02 3.87
C PHE A 334 8.14 8.70 4.03
N ALA A 335 7.19 8.38 3.14
CA ALA A 335 6.45 7.12 3.16
C ALA A 335 7.35 5.92 2.85
N ILE A 336 8.18 6.00 1.80
CA ILE A 336 9.13 4.94 1.44
C ILE A 336 10.20 4.80 2.53
N ARG A 337 10.69 5.92 3.08
CA ARG A 337 11.59 5.88 4.23
C ARG A 337 10.95 5.20 5.42
N ALA A 338 9.71 5.54 5.77
CA ALA A 338 9.01 4.90 6.88
C ALA A 338 8.86 3.38 6.67
N ALA A 339 8.49 2.95 5.46
CA ALA A 339 8.47 1.53 5.10
C ALA A 339 9.85 0.87 5.30
N GLY A 340 10.94 1.53 4.92
CA GLY A 340 12.30 1.05 5.13
C GLY A 340 12.71 0.85 6.59
N HIS A 341 12.02 1.43 7.57
CA HIS A 341 12.28 1.19 9.00
C HIS A 341 11.49 0.02 9.58
N MET A 342 10.62 -0.63 8.78
CA MET A 342 9.90 -1.82 9.22
C MET A 342 10.85 -3.01 9.44
N PRO A 343 10.48 -3.96 10.31
CA PRO A 343 11.29 -5.15 10.60
C PRO A 343 11.30 -6.17 9.46
N GLY A 344 12.46 -6.81 9.25
CA GLY A 344 12.62 -7.97 8.37
C GLY A 344 12.14 -7.76 6.93
N ALA A 345 11.39 -8.74 6.43
CA ALA A 345 10.82 -8.75 5.07
C ALA A 345 9.73 -7.68 4.84
N LEU A 346 9.15 -7.10 5.90
CA LEU A 346 8.16 -6.01 5.75
C LEU A 346 8.76 -4.76 5.13
N ALA A 347 10.01 -4.43 5.45
CA ALA A 347 10.65 -3.26 4.85
C ALA A 347 10.81 -3.43 3.33
N ALA A 348 11.30 -4.59 2.90
CA ALA A 348 11.47 -4.89 1.48
C ALA A 348 10.11 -4.92 0.76
N GLY A 349 9.10 -5.59 1.33
CA GLY A 349 7.76 -5.63 0.75
C GLY A 349 7.06 -4.26 0.71
N GLY A 350 7.19 -3.46 1.76
CA GLY A 350 6.58 -2.13 1.83
C GLY A 350 7.18 -1.16 0.81
N VAL A 351 8.51 -1.15 0.68
CA VAL A 351 9.20 -0.32 -0.34
C VAL A 351 8.86 -0.81 -1.74
N ALA A 352 8.83 -2.12 -1.97
CA ALA A 352 8.42 -2.70 -3.25
C ALA A 352 7.00 -2.31 -3.65
N ALA A 353 6.05 -2.33 -2.70
CA ALA A 353 4.68 -1.89 -2.94
C ALA A 353 4.62 -0.42 -3.38
N TYR A 354 5.34 0.48 -2.70
CA TYR A 354 5.41 1.88 -3.12
C TYR A 354 6.00 2.04 -4.52
N VAL A 355 7.07 1.31 -4.83
CA VAL A 355 7.72 1.38 -6.16
C VAL A 355 6.81 0.82 -7.25
N THR A 356 6.13 -0.30 -7.03
CA THR A 356 5.18 -0.84 -8.00
C THR A 356 3.99 0.09 -8.19
N ALA A 357 3.41 0.64 -7.12
CA ALA A 357 2.31 1.60 -7.23
C ALA A 357 2.73 2.87 -7.98
N PHE A 358 3.92 3.39 -7.68
CA PHE A 358 4.48 4.53 -8.38
C PHE A 358 4.74 4.20 -9.85
N ALA A 359 5.34 3.05 -10.17
CA ALA A 359 5.63 2.65 -11.54
C ALA A 359 4.34 2.46 -12.37
N LEU A 360 3.31 1.79 -11.84
CA LEU A 360 2.01 1.66 -12.50
C LEU A 360 1.44 3.03 -12.85
N THR A 361 1.37 3.93 -11.86
CA THR A 361 0.80 5.26 -12.07
C THR A 361 1.67 6.18 -12.92
N ALA A 362 3.00 6.02 -12.89
CA ALA A 362 3.94 6.73 -13.76
C ALA A 362 3.89 6.24 -15.22
N LEU A 363 3.47 5.00 -15.46
CA LEU A 363 3.20 4.45 -16.79
C LEU A 363 1.78 4.75 -17.29
N GLY A 364 0.98 5.48 -16.51
CA GLY A 364 -0.35 5.94 -16.90
C GLY A 364 -1.49 5.01 -16.50
N PHE A 365 -1.19 4.00 -15.69
CA PHE A 365 -2.20 3.11 -15.17
C PHE A 365 -2.90 3.71 -13.93
N ALA A 366 -4.23 3.82 -14.00
CA ALA A 366 -5.12 4.15 -12.88
C ALA A 366 -4.78 5.43 -12.09
N THR A 367 -4.27 6.48 -12.75
CA THR A 367 -3.89 7.75 -12.13
C THR A 367 -5.03 8.38 -11.34
N LEU A 368 -4.87 8.38 -10.01
CA LEU A 368 -5.83 8.95 -9.04
C LEU A 368 -7.29 8.45 -9.21
N GLN A 369 -7.49 7.30 -9.84
CA GLN A 369 -8.83 6.74 -10.01
C GLN A 369 -9.36 6.23 -8.66
N PRO A 370 -10.67 6.36 -8.37
CA PRO A 370 -11.21 6.03 -7.05
C PRO A 370 -10.90 4.59 -6.61
N TRP A 371 -11.13 3.61 -7.50
CA TRP A 371 -10.90 2.20 -7.20
C TRP A 371 -9.42 1.91 -6.85
N TRP A 372 -8.49 2.62 -7.48
CA TRP A 372 -7.05 2.47 -7.23
C TRP A 372 -6.66 3.07 -5.88
N LEU A 373 -7.15 4.27 -5.58
CA LEU A 373 -6.93 4.92 -4.27
C LEU A 373 -7.43 4.04 -3.11
N PHE A 374 -8.63 3.48 -3.23
CA PHE A 374 -9.19 2.58 -2.21
C PHE A 374 -8.44 1.24 -2.11
N THR A 375 -7.86 0.77 -3.21
CA THR A 375 -6.97 -0.41 -3.18
C THR A 375 -5.68 -0.10 -2.43
N LEU A 376 -5.07 1.06 -2.68
CA LEU A 376 -3.87 1.51 -1.94
C LEU A 376 -4.15 1.67 -0.44
N VAL A 377 -5.34 2.15 -0.06
CA VAL A 377 -5.79 2.15 1.34
C VAL A 377 -5.78 0.73 1.91
N ALA A 378 -6.41 -0.23 1.23
CA ALA A 378 -6.42 -1.62 1.68
C ALA A 378 -5.00 -2.20 1.83
N VAL A 379 -4.10 -1.91 0.88
CA VAL A 379 -2.69 -2.32 0.93
C VAL A 379 -1.96 -1.71 2.13
N ALA A 380 -2.13 -0.40 2.38
CA ALA A 380 -1.53 0.28 3.52
C ALA A 380 -2.04 -0.30 4.86
N LEU A 381 -3.34 -0.60 4.94
CA LEU A 381 -3.94 -1.24 6.11
C LEU A 381 -3.42 -2.67 6.31
N MET A 382 -3.20 -3.44 5.25
CA MET A 382 -2.59 -4.77 5.35
C MET A 382 -1.15 -4.69 5.87
N PHE A 383 -0.31 -3.78 5.36
CA PHE A 383 1.04 -3.60 5.90
C PHE A 383 1.01 -3.18 7.38
N THR A 384 0.10 -2.28 7.75
CA THR A 384 -0.07 -1.84 9.14
C THR A 384 -0.50 -3.01 10.04
N ALA A 385 -1.46 -3.82 9.58
CA ALA A 385 -1.91 -5.02 10.26
C ALA A 385 -0.79 -6.04 10.46
N ILE A 386 0.02 -6.29 9.42
CA ILE A 386 1.13 -7.24 9.50
C ILE A 386 2.22 -6.71 10.44
N ALA A 387 2.57 -5.42 10.35
CA ALA A 387 3.56 -4.79 11.24
C ALA A 387 3.14 -4.88 12.72
N ARG A 388 1.84 -4.73 13.02
CA ARG A 388 1.27 -4.91 14.38
C ARG A 388 1.15 -6.38 14.81
N GLY A 389 1.22 -7.33 13.89
CA GLY A 389 1.14 -8.77 14.19
C GLY A 389 2.48 -9.51 14.27
N GLN A 390 3.60 -8.84 13.97
CA GLN A 390 4.92 -9.41 14.21
C GLN A 390 5.26 -9.34 15.70
N TYR A 391 5.57 -10.50 16.29
CA TYR A 391 6.00 -10.57 17.68
C TYR A 391 7.28 -9.76 17.85
N ARG A 392 7.28 -8.79 18.77
CA ARG A 392 8.50 -8.25 19.38
C ARG A 392 9.10 -9.33 20.30
N THR A 393 9.60 -10.41 19.71
CA THR A 393 10.36 -11.45 20.41
C THR A 393 11.85 -11.17 20.31
N GLU A 394 12.27 -9.94 20.57
CA GLU A 394 13.50 -9.82 21.36
C GLU A 394 13.08 -10.13 22.79
N ARG A 395 13.11 -11.43 23.16
CA ARG A 395 13.26 -11.74 24.57
C ARG A 395 14.57 -11.05 24.96
N PRO A 396 14.59 -10.09 25.91
CA PRO A 396 15.85 -9.69 26.50
C PRO A 396 16.48 -11.00 26.98
N ILE A 397 17.62 -11.35 26.39
CA ILE A 397 18.41 -12.47 26.86
C ILE A 397 18.77 -12.04 28.27
N ALA A 398 18.10 -12.62 29.27
CA ALA A 398 18.52 -12.47 30.64
C ALA A 398 20.01 -12.83 30.62
N PRO A 399 20.93 -11.93 31.02
CA PRO A 399 22.31 -12.32 31.13
C PRO A 399 22.31 -13.57 31.98
N LEU A 400 22.81 -14.67 31.43
CA LEU A 400 23.07 -15.88 32.19
C LEU A 400 24.04 -15.45 33.26
N THR A 401 23.54 -15.14 34.45
CA THR A 401 24.37 -15.01 35.63
C THR A 401 24.93 -16.40 35.83
N THR A 402 26.12 -16.63 35.31
CA THR A 402 27.06 -17.63 35.80
C THR A 402 27.46 -17.20 37.21
N ALA A 403 26.51 -17.28 38.14
CA ALA A 403 26.74 -17.19 39.56
C ALA A 403 26.48 -18.59 40.11
N GLU A 404 27.57 -19.21 40.54
CA GLU A 404 27.66 -20.50 41.18
C GLU A 404 26.45 -20.82 42.06
N SER A 405 26.00 -22.06 41.94
CA SER A 405 25.19 -22.78 42.90
C SER A 405 25.67 -22.54 44.35
N LYS A 406 25.07 -21.57 45.05
CA LYS A 406 24.90 -21.63 46.50
C LYS A 406 23.60 -22.37 46.78
N ARG A 407 23.70 -23.69 46.89
CA ARG A 407 22.67 -24.53 47.53
C ARG A 407 22.31 -23.91 48.90
N PRO A 408 21.03 -23.69 49.22
CA PRO A 408 20.63 -23.44 50.59
C PRO A 408 20.90 -24.70 51.41
N ARG A 409 21.76 -24.60 52.44
CA ARG A 409 21.94 -25.67 53.44
C ARG A 409 20.60 -25.89 54.14
N ALA A 410 20.14 -27.14 54.18
CA ALA A 410 18.98 -27.53 54.96
C ALA A 410 19.24 -27.27 56.46
N PRO A 411 18.23 -26.84 57.24
CA PRO A 411 18.37 -26.66 58.68
C PRO A 411 18.57 -28.03 59.35
N VAL A 412 19.62 -28.15 60.16
CA VAL A 412 19.91 -29.31 60.99
C VAL A 412 18.83 -29.40 62.08
N VAL A 413 18.00 -30.43 62.01
CA VAL A 413 17.09 -30.81 63.09
C VAL A 413 17.93 -31.50 64.16
N VAL A 414 18.10 -30.87 65.31
CA VAL A 414 18.70 -31.48 66.51
C VAL A 414 17.58 -32.26 67.21
N SER A 415 17.69 -33.59 67.21
CA SER A 415 16.84 -34.45 68.04
C SER A 415 17.39 -34.54 69.48
N PRO A 416 16.53 -34.65 70.51
CA PRO A 416 16.96 -34.67 71.91
C PRO A 416 17.65 -35.99 72.26
N GLN A 417 18.77 -35.91 72.98
CA GLN A 417 19.40 -37.05 73.62
C GLN A 417 18.50 -37.59 74.75
N THR A 418 18.08 -38.84 74.60
CA THR A 418 17.62 -39.71 75.68
C THR A 418 18.65 -40.82 75.88
N ALA A 419 19.29 -40.88 77.06
CA ALA A 419 19.52 -42.09 77.86
C ALA A 419 20.59 -41.81 78.95
N GLN A 420 20.20 -42.02 80.21
CA GLN A 420 20.82 -42.92 81.22
C GLN A 420 22.27 -43.37 80.89
N ASP A 421 23.27 -43.28 81.78
CA ASP A 421 23.33 -43.50 83.24
C ASP A 421 24.26 -42.52 83.96
#